data_AF-A0A1F1L6L4-F1
#
_entry.id   AF-A0A1F1L6L4-F1
#
_cell.length_a   1.000
_cell.length_b   1.000
_cell.length_c   1.000
_cell.angle_alpha   90.00
_cell.angle_beta   90.00
_cell.angle_gamma   90.00
#
_symmetry.space_group_name_H-M   'P 1'
#
loop_
_entity.id
_entity.type
_entity.pdbx_description
1 polymer ?
#
loop_
_entity_poly.entity_id
_entity_poly.type
_entity_poly.pdbx_seq_one_letter_code
_entity_poly.pdbx_strand_id
1 'polypeptide(L)'
;MRGDIIESDKNKVNDENTEYYNETIKDMQDMEILEAQSQAQIILALGYLLEYKASNQAMEIIRQRMAKRNSDKAAGNYENEEEKLEREEKKWINEGLNADKTALIAAEFELYGQIILTNLDYIKLQRLPKDINRRDLMLTTTANDEIFYGAVFGLIGFMLNYKGVKILYDISNENVTFD
;
A
#
# COMPACT_ATOMS: atom_id res chain seq x y z
N MET A 1 8.98 -64.70 2.00
CA MET A 1 9.15 -64.08 3.33
C MET A 1 10.36 -63.13 3.45
N ARG A 2 11.49 -63.31 2.75
CA ARG A 2 12.60 -62.30 2.77
C ARG A 2 12.49 -61.20 1.69
N GLY A 3 11.72 -61.42 0.62
CA GLY A 3 11.52 -60.41 -0.45
C GLY A 3 10.55 -59.30 -0.05
N ASP A 4 9.47 -59.67 0.65
CA ASP A 4 8.36 -58.76 1.00
C ASP A 4 8.78 -57.65 1.99
N ILE A 5 9.75 -57.93 2.87
CA ILE A 5 10.26 -56.98 3.88
C ILE A 5 11.16 -55.92 3.22
N ILE A 6 11.97 -56.31 2.23
CA ILE A 6 12.89 -55.40 1.55
C ILE A 6 12.13 -54.45 0.62
N GLU A 7 11.04 -54.92 0.03
CA GLU A 7 10.17 -54.12 -0.84
C GLU A 7 9.29 -53.14 -0.02
N SER A 8 8.80 -53.56 1.16
CA SER A 8 8.07 -52.66 2.07
C SER A 8 8.95 -51.54 2.64
N ASP A 9 10.21 -51.84 2.99
CA ASP A 9 11.14 -50.84 3.52
C ASP A 9 11.60 -49.86 2.44
N LYS A 10 11.81 -50.31 1.20
CA LYS A 10 12.11 -49.41 0.07
C LYS A 10 10.95 -48.48 -0.27
N ASN A 11 9.71 -48.97 -0.21
CA ASN A 11 8.53 -48.15 -0.45
C ASN A 11 8.33 -47.10 0.66
N LYS A 12 8.57 -47.44 1.93
CA LYS A 12 8.57 -46.47 3.03
C LYS A 12 9.62 -45.39 2.89
N VAL A 13 10.85 -45.75 2.54
CA VAL A 13 11.95 -44.78 2.36
C VAL A 13 11.70 -43.87 1.14
N ASN A 14 11.05 -44.38 0.09
CA ASN A 14 10.62 -43.54 -1.03
C ASN A 14 9.46 -42.59 -0.64
N ASP A 15 8.53 -43.03 0.21
CA ASP A 15 7.44 -42.19 0.71
C ASP A 15 7.98 -41.06 1.62
N GLU A 16 8.83 -41.39 2.59
CA GLU A 16 9.44 -40.40 3.52
C GLU A 16 10.32 -39.38 2.78
N ASN A 17 11.09 -39.80 1.78
CA ASN A 17 11.88 -38.87 0.95
C ASN A 17 10.98 -37.97 0.07
N THR A 18 9.83 -38.47 -0.37
CA THR A 18 8.87 -37.71 -1.16
C THR A 18 8.13 -36.69 -0.29
N GLU A 19 7.75 -37.08 0.93
CA GLU A 19 7.15 -36.19 1.94
C GLU A 19 8.11 -35.05 2.32
N TYR A 20 9.36 -35.37 2.66
CA TYR A 20 10.40 -34.38 2.95
C TYR A 20 10.64 -33.39 1.80
N TYR A 21 10.67 -33.89 0.55
CA TYR A 21 10.84 -33.04 -0.63
C TYR A 21 9.65 -32.10 -0.85
N ASN A 22 8.43 -32.60 -0.64
CA ASN A 22 7.20 -31.80 -0.73
C ASN A 22 7.13 -30.72 0.37
N GLU A 23 7.54 -31.05 1.60
CA GLU A 23 7.66 -30.07 2.69
C GLU A 23 8.70 -28.99 2.36
N THR A 24 9.86 -29.38 1.84
CA THR A 24 10.92 -28.44 1.43
C THR A 24 10.42 -27.47 0.34
N ILE A 25 9.68 -27.97 -0.66
CA ILE A 25 9.07 -27.11 -1.70
C ILE A 25 8.07 -26.13 -1.08
N LYS A 26 7.23 -26.59 -0.16
CA LYS A 26 6.24 -25.76 0.52
C LYS A 26 6.92 -24.64 1.32
N ASP A 27 7.97 -24.97 2.08
CA ASP A 27 8.75 -23.99 2.84
C ASP A 27 9.39 -22.93 1.92
N MET A 28 9.93 -23.34 0.77
CA MET A 28 10.46 -22.40 -0.24
C MET A 28 9.36 -21.46 -0.76
N GLN A 29 8.18 -21.99 -1.07
CA GLN A 29 7.07 -21.16 -1.55
C GLN A 29 6.53 -20.23 -0.46
N ASP A 30 6.54 -20.65 0.80
CA ASP A 30 6.11 -19.81 1.92
C ASP A 30 7.14 -18.69 2.19
N MET A 31 8.44 -18.97 2.04
CA MET A 31 9.49 -17.94 2.05
C MET A 31 9.28 -16.88 0.96
N GLU A 32 8.98 -17.30 -0.27
CA GLU A 32 8.71 -16.37 -1.39
C GLU A 32 7.51 -15.46 -1.10
N ILE A 33 6.42 -16.01 -0.53
CA ILE A 33 5.25 -15.22 -0.13
C ILE A 33 5.62 -14.21 0.95
N LEU A 34 6.40 -14.62 1.96
CA LEU A 34 6.83 -13.73 3.05
C LEU A 34 7.76 -12.62 2.54
N GLU A 35 8.64 -12.92 1.59
CA GLU A 35 9.50 -11.91 0.96
C GLU A 35 8.67 -10.89 0.18
N ALA A 36 7.73 -11.35 -0.64
CA ALA A 36 6.82 -10.48 -1.38
C ALA A 36 5.98 -9.60 -0.44
N GLN A 37 5.52 -10.15 0.68
CA GLN A 37 4.77 -9.40 1.70
C GLN A 37 5.64 -8.30 2.32
N SER A 38 6.88 -8.62 2.69
CA SER A 38 7.84 -7.66 3.24
C SER A 38 8.09 -6.50 2.27
N GLN A 39 8.31 -6.81 0.99
CA GLN A 39 8.50 -5.80 -0.04
C GLN A 39 7.26 -4.90 -0.22
N ALA A 40 6.06 -5.48 -0.21
CA ALA A 40 4.82 -4.72 -0.28
C ALA A 40 4.62 -3.77 0.92
N GLN A 41 5.01 -4.20 2.12
CA GLN A 41 4.99 -3.34 3.31
C GLN A 41 5.97 -2.16 3.20
N ILE A 42 7.14 -2.36 2.59
CA ILE A 42 8.08 -1.27 2.30
C ILE A 42 7.45 -0.25 1.33
N ILE A 43 6.74 -0.72 0.30
CA ILE A 43 6.04 0.15 -0.65
C ILE A 43 5.00 1.01 0.09
N LEU A 44 4.20 0.42 0.98
CA LEU A 44 3.25 1.16 1.83
C LEU A 44 3.96 2.21 2.70
N ALA A 45 5.06 1.83 3.36
CA ALA A 45 5.81 2.73 4.22
C ALA A 45 6.37 3.94 3.43
N LEU A 46 6.83 3.72 2.20
CA LEU A 46 7.25 4.81 1.30
C LEU A 46 6.08 5.73 0.94
N GLY A 47 4.90 5.18 0.70
CA GLY A 47 3.66 5.94 0.49
C GLY A 47 3.38 6.89 1.66
N TYR A 48 3.30 6.38 2.88
CA TYR A 48 3.08 7.21 4.08
C TYR A 48 4.17 8.26 4.31
N LEU A 49 5.44 7.95 3.99
CA LEU A 49 6.52 8.93 4.07
C LEU A 49 6.34 10.09 3.07
N LEU A 50 5.83 9.79 1.87
CA LEU A 50 5.49 10.80 0.88
C LEU A 50 4.25 11.61 1.29
N GLU A 51 3.24 10.98 1.90
CA GLU A 51 2.08 11.69 2.44
C GLU A 51 2.48 12.68 3.55
N TYR A 52 3.36 12.24 4.45
CA TYR A 52 3.98 13.11 5.45
C TYR A 52 4.72 14.29 4.80
N LYS A 53 5.48 14.03 3.73
CA LYS A 53 6.17 15.10 2.98
C LYS A 53 5.18 16.06 2.33
N ALA A 54 4.12 15.58 1.72
CA ALA A 54 3.06 16.39 1.11
C ALA A 54 2.40 17.30 2.15
N SER A 55 2.10 16.76 3.33
CA SER A 55 1.55 17.53 4.47
C SER A 55 2.48 18.67 4.90
N ASN A 56 3.79 18.41 4.96
CA ASN A 56 4.78 19.45 5.27
C ASN A 56 4.86 20.53 4.19
N GLN A 57 4.80 20.14 2.91
CA GLN A 57 4.77 21.09 1.80
C GLN A 57 3.49 21.96 1.86
N ALA A 58 2.33 21.36 2.16
CA ALA A 58 1.07 22.10 2.31
C ALA A 58 1.14 23.11 3.47
N MET A 59 1.69 22.72 4.62
CA MET A 59 1.92 23.64 5.73
C MET A 59 2.83 24.80 5.35
N GLU A 60 3.86 24.55 4.55
CA GLU A 60 4.78 25.59 4.10
C GLU A 60 4.10 26.57 3.14
N ILE A 61 3.30 26.08 2.19
CA ILE A 61 2.47 26.93 1.31
C ILE A 61 1.54 27.81 2.15
N ILE A 62 0.88 27.25 3.18
CA ILE A 62 0.00 28.02 4.07
C ILE A 62 0.78 29.11 4.82
N ARG A 63 1.98 28.81 5.33
CA ARG A 63 2.85 29.80 5.99
C ARG A 63 3.23 30.93 5.05
N GLN A 64 3.61 30.61 3.81
CA GLN A 64 3.99 31.61 2.82
C GLN A 64 2.80 32.48 2.40
N ARG A 65 1.60 31.90 2.23
CA ARG A 65 0.34 32.65 2.04
C ARG A 65 0.07 33.64 3.17
N MET A 66 0.21 33.21 4.43
CA MET A 66 0.01 34.08 5.60
C MET A 66 1.03 35.23 5.64
N ALA A 67 2.31 34.95 5.41
CA ALA A 67 3.36 35.95 5.38
C ALA A 67 3.11 36.99 4.28
N LYS A 68 2.70 36.54 3.09
CA LYS A 68 2.40 37.41 1.94
C LYS A 68 1.22 38.34 2.22
N ARG A 69 0.09 37.81 2.70
CA ARG A 69 -1.09 38.62 3.08
C ARG A 69 -0.74 39.69 4.12
N ASN A 70 0.07 39.33 5.12
CA ASN A 70 0.51 40.29 6.14
C ASN A 70 1.40 41.40 5.56
N SER A 71 2.32 41.04 4.65
CA SER A 71 3.17 42.01 3.96
C SER A 71 2.37 42.95 3.06
N ASP A 72 1.42 42.43 2.29
CA ASP A 72 0.60 43.22 1.37
C ASP A 72 -0.32 44.18 2.14
N LYS A 73 -0.91 43.72 3.26
CA LYS A 73 -1.65 44.57 4.20
C LYS A 73 -0.79 45.69 4.79
N ALA A 74 0.45 45.38 5.21
CA ALA A 74 1.37 46.39 5.74
C ALA A 74 1.79 47.43 4.70
N ALA A 75 1.88 47.03 3.42
CA ALA A 75 2.22 47.90 2.31
C ALA A 75 1.03 48.72 1.77
N GLY A 76 -0.19 48.48 2.26
CA GLY A 76 -1.41 49.14 1.77
C GLY A 76 -1.86 48.65 0.37
N ASN A 77 -1.41 47.48 -0.06
CA ASN A 77 -1.75 46.89 -1.35
C ASN A 77 -3.01 46.02 -1.23
N TYR A 78 -4.17 46.56 -1.59
CA TYR A 78 -5.46 45.87 -1.48
C TYR A 78 -6.02 45.32 -2.81
N GLU A 79 -5.34 45.55 -3.94
CA GLU A 79 -5.83 45.14 -5.26
C GLU A 79 -5.28 43.78 -5.74
N ASN A 80 -6.20 42.96 -6.27
CA ASN A 80 -6.01 41.61 -6.83
C ASN A 80 -5.10 40.70 -6.00
N GLU A 81 -5.45 40.49 -4.72
CA GLU A 81 -4.72 39.53 -3.84
C GLU A 81 -4.72 38.12 -4.43
N GLU A 82 -5.81 37.68 -5.06
CA GLU A 82 -5.99 36.32 -5.56
C GLU A 82 -5.05 36.01 -6.74
N GLU A 83 -5.05 36.82 -7.81
CA GLU A 83 -4.14 36.65 -8.95
C GLU A 83 -2.65 36.80 -8.59
N LYS A 84 -2.33 37.57 -7.52
CA LYS A 84 -0.96 37.69 -7.01
C LYS A 84 -0.55 36.42 -6.26
N LEU A 85 -1.44 35.88 -5.42
CA LEU A 85 -1.21 34.64 -4.69
C LEU A 85 -1.07 33.46 -5.65
N GLU A 86 -1.91 33.36 -6.67
CA GLU A 86 -1.78 32.30 -7.70
C GLU A 86 -0.44 32.34 -8.44
N ARG A 87 0.08 33.53 -8.75
CA ARG A 87 1.39 33.68 -9.39
C ARG A 87 2.54 33.28 -8.47
N GLU A 88 2.48 33.66 -7.20
CA GLU A 88 3.49 33.27 -6.20
C GLU A 88 3.44 31.76 -5.93
N GLU A 89 2.26 31.16 -5.87
CA GLU A 89 2.11 29.71 -5.69
C GLU A 89 2.69 28.92 -6.87
N LYS A 90 2.48 29.36 -8.10
CA LYS A 90 3.14 28.77 -9.28
C LYS A 90 4.66 28.84 -9.17
N LYS A 91 5.21 29.92 -8.59
CA LYS A 91 6.64 30.05 -8.35
C LYS A 91 7.12 29.04 -7.29
N TRP A 92 6.42 28.90 -6.17
CA TRP A 92 6.76 27.92 -5.14
C TRP A 92 6.69 26.47 -5.66
N ILE A 93 5.69 26.16 -6.48
CA ILE A 93 5.57 24.87 -7.17
C ILE A 93 6.82 24.62 -8.03
N ASN A 94 7.25 25.61 -8.82
CA ASN A 94 8.47 25.51 -9.65
C ASN A 94 9.75 25.38 -8.81
N GLU A 95 9.75 25.86 -7.57
CA GLU A 95 10.83 25.70 -6.59
C GLU A 95 10.76 24.34 -5.85
N GLY A 96 9.77 23.50 -6.15
CA GLY A 96 9.62 22.14 -5.62
C GLY A 96 8.59 21.96 -4.51
N LEU A 97 7.83 23.00 -4.16
CA LEU A 97 6.70 22.94 -3.21
C LEU A 97 5.42 22.52 -3.93
N ASN A 98 5.35 21.26 -4.37
CA ASN A 98 4.14 20.70 -4.98
C ASN A 98 3.54 19.62 -4.08
N ALA A 99 2.70 20.07 -3.15
CA ALA A 99 2.03 19.21 -2.16
C ALA A 99 1.08 18.23 -2.84
N ASP A 100 0.23 18.69 -3.77
CA ASP A 100 -0.78 17.88 -4.43
C ASP A 100 -0.14 16.75 -5.26
N LYS A 101 0.93 17.05 -6.01
CA LYS A 101 1.68 16.04 -6.76
C LYS A 101 2.28 14.99 -5.83
N THR A 102 2.85 15.44 -4.72
CA THR A 102 3.50 14.54 -3.76
C THR A 102 2.46 13.65 -3.07
N ALA A 103 1.29 14.20 -2.72
CA ALA A 103 0.16 13.45 -2.19
C ALA A 103 -0.36 12.43 -3.19
N LEU A 104 -0.46 12.78 -4.48
CA LEU A 104 -0.89 11.85 -5.52
C LEU A 104 0.08 10.65 -5.63
N ILE A 105 1.39 10.91 -5.68
CA ILE A 105 2.39 9.83 -5.71
C ILE A 105 2.33 8.99 -4.43
N ALA A 106 2.12 9.61 -3.26
CA ALA A 106 1.95 8.89 -2.00
C ALA A 106 0.79 7.88 -2.09
N ALA A 107 -0.39 8.36 -2.52
CA ALA A 107 -1.58 7.54 -2.65
C ALA A 107 -1.42 6.41 -3.70
N GLU A 108 -0.63 6.61 -4.76
CA GLU A 108 -0.29 5.55 -5.72
C GLU A 108 0.53 4.43 -5.08
N PHE A 109 1.59 4.78 -4.33
CA PHE A 109 2.42 3.82 -3.62
C PHE A 109 1.61 3.03 -2.60
N GLU A 110 0.79 3.72 -1.82
CA GLU A 110 -0.10 3.09 -0.85
C GLU A 110 -1.08 2.11 -1.51
N LEU A 111 -1.70 2.51 -2.63
CA LEU A 111 -2.59 1.64 -3.38
C LEU A 111 -1.87 0.41 -3.92
N TYR A 112 -0.69 0.57 -4.53
CA TYR A 112 0.09 -0.57 -5.04
C TYR A 112 0.52 -1.53 -3.94
N GLY A 113 1.01 -1.02 -2.82
CA GLY A 113 1.38 -1.85 -1.67
C GLY A 113 0.18 -2.66 -1.16
N GLN A 114 -0.99 -2.02 -1.03
CA GLN A 114 -2.19 -2.70 -0.56
C GLN A 114 -2.73 -3.74 -1.58
N ILE A 115 -2.66 -3.46 -2.89
CA ILE A 115 -3.03 -4.42 -3.93
C ILE A 115 -2.20 -5.70 -3.78
N ILE A 116 -0.87 -5.57 -3.62
CA ILE A 116 0.02 -6.72 -3.49
C ILE A 116 -0.32 -7.50 -2.21
N LEU A 117 -0.46 -6.82 -1.06
CA LEU A 117 -0.79 -7.47 0.21
C LEU A 117 -2.12 -8.24 0.14
N THR A 118 -3.15 -7.62 -0.45
CA THR A 118 -4.47 -8.26 -0.57
C THR A 118 -4.41 -9.53 -1.42
N ASN A 119 -3.61 -9.54 -2.49
CA ASN A 119 -3.40 -10.74 -3.30
C ASN A 119 -2.62 -11.83 -2.54
N LEU A 120 -1.60 -11.43 -1.76
CA LEU A 120 -0.84 -12.39 -0.94
C LEU A 120 -1.71 -13.01 0.16
N ASP A 121 -2.58 -12.24 0.80
CA ASP A 121 -3.50 -12.76 1.81
C ASP A 121 -4.53 -13.73 1.19
N TYR A 122 -4.99 -13.46 -0.03
CA TYR A 122 -5.80 -14.42 -0.78
C TYR A 122 -5.05 -15.74 -1.05
N ILE A 123 -3.78 -15.68 -1.47
CA ILE A 123 -2.96 -16.87 -1.70
C ILE A 123 -2.79 -17.68 -0.40
N LYS A 124 -2.53 -17.02 0.73
CA LYS A 124 -2.41 -17.67 2.04
C LYS A 124 -3.70 -18.35 2.45
N LEU A 125 -4.84 -17.72 2.20
CA LEU A 125 -6.16 -18.28 2.49
C LEU A 125 -6.37 -19.60 1.73
N GLN A 126 -5.95 -19.69 0.47
CA GLN A 126 -6.05 -20.90 -0.35
C GLN A 126 -5.12 -22.04 0.12
N ARG A 127 -4.03 -21.71 0.84
CA ARG A 127 -3.00 -22.66 1.27
C ARG A 127 -3.24 -23.30 2.65
N LEU A 128 -4.38 -23.02 3.27
CA LEU A 128 -4.72 -23.56 4.58
C LEU A 128 -4.61 -25.11 4.61
N PRO A 129 -3.83 -25.68 5.56
CA PRO A 129 -3.66 -27.13 5.63
C PRO A 129 -4.98 -27.83 5.92
N LYS A 130 -5.27 -28.90 5.16
CA LYS A 130 -6.51 -29.68 5.29
C LYS A 130 -6.50 -30.65 6.47
N ASP A 131 -5.33 -30.86 7.08
CA ASP A 131 -5.09 -31.96 8.02
C ASP A 131 -5.08 -31.50 9.49
N ILE A 132 -5.53 -30.28 9.75
CA ILE A 132 -5.63 -29.71 11.10
C ILE A 132 -6.86 -30.29 11.82
N ASN A 133 -6.75 -30.55 13.13
CA ASN A 133 -7.90 -30.90 13.97
C ASN A 133 -9.07 -29.92 13.75
N ARG A 134 -10.31 -30.42 13.63
CA ARG A 134 -11.51 -29.66 13.23
C ARG A 134 -11.69 -28.32 13.96
N ARG A 135 -11.37 -28.25 15.26
CA ARG A 135 -11.45 -27.00 16.04
C ARG A 135 -10.40 -25.99 15.60
N ASP A 136 -9.14 -26.43 15.52
CA ASP A 136 -8.01 -25.58 15.17
C ASP A 136 -8.07 -25.18 13.69
N LEU A 137 -8.61 -26.06 12.82
CA LEU A 137 -8.94 -25.74 11.44
C LEU A 137 -9.96 -24.60 11.37
N MET A 138 -11.07 -24.69 12.12
CA MET A 138 -12.13 -23.67 12.12
C MET A 138 -11.65 -22.31 12.63
N LEU A 139 -10.83 -22.29 13.69
CA LEU A 139 -10.25 -21.06 14.21
C LEU A 139 -9.26 -20.44 13.22
N THR A 140 -8.41 -21.26 12.61
CA THR A 140 -7.41 -20.80 11.63
C THR A 140 -8.07 -20.30 10.33
N THR A 141 -9.11 -20.99 9.84
CA THR A 141 -9.91 -20.50 8.69
C THR A 141 -10.58 -19.17 9.00
N THR A 142 -11.23 -19.06 10.17
CA THR A 142 -11.93 -17.83 10.55
C THR A 142 -10.97 -16.65 10.67
N ALA A 143 -9.82 -16.86 11.32
CA ALA A 143 -8.80 -15.82 11.45
C ALA A 143 -8.25 -15.38 10.09
N ASN A 144 -7.97 -16.31 9.18
CA ASN A 144 -7.47 -15.98 7.85
C ASN A 144 -8.53 -15.31 6.97
N ASP A 145 -9.80 -15.70 7.09
CA ASP A 145 -10.92 -15.02 6.43
C ASP A 145 -11.01 -13.56 6.92
N GLU A 146 -10.95 -13.33 8.23
CA GLU A 146 -10.99 -11.99 8.82
C GLU A 146 -9.80 -11.12 8.38
N ILE A 147 -8.59 -11.69 8.34
CA ILE A 147 -7.39 -10.99 7.82
C ILE A 147 -7.59 -10.61 6.36
N PHE A 148 -8.07 -11.54 5.53
CA PHE A 148 -8.31 -11.28 4.11
C PHE A 148 -9.39 -10.21 3.90
N TYR A 149 -10.51 -10.28 4.62
CA TYR A 149 -11.54 -9.24 4.55
C TYR A 149 -11.00 -7.88 5.00
N GLY A 150 -10.18 -7.85 6.06
CA GLY A 150 -9.46 -6.65 6.48
C GLY A 150 -8.60 -6.05 5.36
N ALA A 151 -7.85 -6.89 4.64
CA ALA A 151 -7.05 -6.46 3.50
C ALA A 151 -7.90 -5.92 2.34
N VAL A 152 -9.04 -6.55 2.04
CA VAL A 152 -10.00 -6.09 1.02
C VAL A 152 -10.60 -4.73 1.41
N PHE A 153 -11.04 -4.55 2.66
CA PHE A 153 -11.55 -3.25 3.11
C PHE A 153 -10.47 -2.17 3.10
N GLY A 154 -9.24 -2.52 3.48
CA GLY A 154 -8.07 -1.64 3.33
C GLY A 154 -7.86 -1.22 1.87
N LEU A 155 -7.91 -2.16 0.93
CA LEU A 155 -7.77 -1.89 -0.50
C LEU A 155 -8.84 -0.92 -1.02
N ILE A 156 -10.11 -1.12 -0.62
CA ILE A 156 -11.20 -0.20 -0.97
C ILE A 156 -10.89 1.20 -0.41
N GLY A 157 -10.40 1.29 0.83
CA GLY A 157 -10.00 2.56 1.45
C GLY A 157 -8.92 3.29 0.63
N PHE A 158 -7.86 2.61 0.24
CA PHE A 158 -6.79 3.22 -0.57
C PHE A 158 -7.25 3.57 -1.99
N MET A 159 -8.14 2.79 -2.61
CA MET A 159 -8.74 3.14 -3.91
C MET A 159 -9.53 4.45 -3.83
N LEU A 160 -10.31 4.63 -2.75
CA LEU A 160 -11.06 5.86 -2.52
C LEU A 160 -10.13 7.03 -2.22
N ASN A 161 -9.08 6.82 -1.42
CA ASN A 161 -8.06 7.84 -1.13
C ASN A 161 -7.39 8.33 -2.43
N TYR A 162 -6.86 7.39 -3.23
CA TYR A 162 -6.23 7.71 -4.52
C TYR A 162 -7.18 8.50 -5.43
N LYS A 163 -8.45 8.08 -5.54
CA LYS A 163 -9.44 8.80 -6.35
C LYS A 163 -9.67 10.22 -5.85
N GLY A 164 -9.80 10.41 -4.54
CA GLY A 164 -10.00 11.74 -3.93
C GLY A 164 -8.79 12.65 -4.16
N VAL A 165 -7.59 12.17 -3.88
CA VAL A 165 -6.34 12.93 -4.08
C VAL A 165 -6.13 13.26 -5.55
N LYS A 166 -6.42 12.33 -6.47
CA LYS A 166 -6.33 12.58 -7.90
C LYS A 166 -7.25 13.71 -8.35
N ILE A 167 -8.50 13.74 -7.88
CA ILE A 167 -9.43 14.84 -8.19
C ILE A 167 -8.87 16.18 -7.71
N LEU A 168 -8.32 16.24 -6.49
CA LEU A 168 -7.72 17.47 -5.96
C LEU A 168 -6.50 17.90 -6.78
N TYR A 169 -5.64 16.95 -7.16
CA TYR A 169 -4.50 17.21 -8.03
C TYR A 169 -4.92 17.72 -9.41
N ASP A 170 -5.94 17.13 -10.02
CA ASP A 170 -6.44 17.52 -11.34
C ASP A 170 -7.05 18.94 -11.28
N ILE A 171 -7.85 19.26 -10.25
CA ILE A 171 -8.38 20.63 -10.01
C ILE A 171 -7.26 21.67 -9.81
N SER A 172 -6.15 21.28 -9.18
CA SER A 172 -5.01 22.17 -8.93
C SER A 172 -4.19 22.44 -10.20
N ASN A 173 -4.17 21.50 -11.16
CA ASN A 173 -3.34 21.60 -12.37
C ASN A 173 -4.10 22.00 -13.64
N GLU A 174 -5.40 21.79 -13.68
CA GLU A 174 -6.27 22.27 -14.74
C GLU A 174 -7.16 23.38 -14.18
N ASN A 175 -7.32 24.50 -14.88
CA ASN A 175 -8.45 25.42 -14.65
C ASN A 175 -9.76 24.69 -15.04
N VAL A 176 -10.17 23.66 -14.29
CA VAL A 176 -11.35 22.85 -14.62
C VAL A 176 -12.59 23.69 -14.33
N THR A 177 -13.20 24.17 -15.41
CA THR A 177 -14.58 24.64 -15.40
C THR A 177 -15.46 23.40 -15.23
N PHE A 178 -16.25 23.37 -14.15
CA PHE A 178 -17.35 22.43 -14.04
C PHE A 178 -18.46 22.92 -14.98
N ASP A 179 -18.63 22.25 -16.11
CA ASP A 179 -19.84 22.36 -16.95
C ASP A 179 -21.07 21.79 -16.24
#